data_AF-A0A6N8DRP0-F1
#
_entry.id   AF-A0A6N8DRP0-F1
#
_cell.length_a   1.000
_cell.length_b   1.000
_cell.length_c   1.000
_cell.angle_alpha   90.00
_cell.angle_beta   90.00
_cell.angle_gamma   90.00
#
_symmetry.space_group_name_H-M   'P 1'
#
loop_
_entity.id
_entity.type
_entity.pdbx_description
1 polymer ?
#
loop_
_entity_poly.entity_id
_entity_poly.type
_entity_poly.pdbx_seq_one_letter_code
_entity_poly.pdbx_strand_id
1 'polypeptide(L)'
;MSVNSVSSATLSGILSSSVTRMQCQMTVLEVENSTGQLADIGLSLGAGSGSVIALHQQMADLDALTQSNALVSTNLDTAAAGLGNLQKISSSALAQSINAASVAPSTTGSSAVQKAAQGALDGFTVNANSAAGGVYAFGGQNSDTAPMKSYTDSAQASVRAAFTAAFGFNVDDPRVSTITATDMTNFLDGAFSDLFSGANWSQDWSSASALPMTNRISTSQTVTTSITANDPAFQNTVKGLVMLTEFGNLALDQTSYSALVAAAQKTLNAGNSQMIEANAAVGTMQSTVEQANSFISLQQNVLTTQINAKETVDPYVVATQVNALSNQLQVAFSLTAQLHKLSLVNFL
;
A
#
# COMPACT_ATOMS: atom_id res chain seq x y z
N MET A 1 -45.25 3.41 76.40
CA MET A 1 -44.29 3.74 75.33
C MET A 1 -44.34 2.63 74.30
N SER A 2 -45.04 2.87 73.18
CA SER A 2 -45.03 1.95 72.03
C SER A 2 -43.66 2.03 71.39
N VAL A 3 -42.80 1.07 71.68
CA VAL A 3 -41.53 0.90 70.96
C VAL A 3 -41.92 0.44 69.56
N ASN A 4 -41.83 1.33 68.58
CA ASN A 4 -42.04 0.99 67.18
C ASN A 4 -41.13 -0.19 66.84
N SER A 5 -41.72 -1.35 66.55
CA SER A 5 -41.03 -2.53 66.08
C SER A 5 -40.58 -2.31 64.64
N VAL A 6 -39.54 -1.49 64.46
CA VAL A 6 -38.75 -1.53 63.23
C VAL A 6 -38.12 -2.91 63.23
N SER A 7 -38.63 -3.81 62.39
CA SER A 7 -38.25 -5.21 62.41
C SER A 7 -36.74 -5.32 62.18
N SER A 8 -36.03 -6.06 63.03
CA SER A 8 -34.59 -6.34 62.87
C SER A 8 -34.26 -6.90 61.49
N ALA A 9 -35.19 -7.65 60.90
CA ALA A 9 -35.14 -8.13 59.52
C ALA A 9 -35.11 -6.99 58.47
N THR A 10 -35.90 -5.93 58.64
CA THR A 10 -35.87 -4.77 57.74
C THR A 10 -34.59 -3.96 57.88
N LEU A 11 -34.05 -3.83 59.10
CA LEU A 11 -32.77 -3.16 59.35
C LEU A 11 -31.58 -3.95 58.77
N SER A 12 -31.57 -5.27 58.94
CA SER A 12 -30.56 -6.16 58.38
C SER A 12 -30.59 -6.17 56.84
N GLY A 13 -31.78 -6.21 56.23
CA GLY A 13 -31.94 -6.14 54.78
C GLY A 13 -31.47 -4.81 54.17
N ILE A 14 -31.75 -3.69 54.85
CA ILE A 14 -31.24 -2.37 54.43
C ILE A 14 -29.71 -2.35 54.50
N LEU A 15 -29.11 -2.85 55.58
CA LEU A 15 -27.66 -2.88 55.73
C LEU A 15 -26.97 -3.80 54.72
N SER A 16 -27.51 -4.99 54.46
CA SER A 16 -26.96 -5.88 53.44
C SER A 16 -27.03 -5.25 52.04
N SER A 17 -28.15 -4.60 51.70
CA SER A 17 -28.28 -3.90 50.42
C SER A 17 -27.30 -2.72 50.28
N SER A 18 -27.04 -2.01 51.38
CA SER A 18 -26.07 -0.92 51.43
C SER A 18 -24.64 -1.43 51.26
N VAL A 19 -24.27 -2.53 51.93
CA VAL A 19 -22.96 -3.17 51.79
C VAL A 19 -22.75 -3.65 50.35
N THR A 20 -23.72 -4.30 49.73
CA THR A 20 -23.61 -4.72 48.32
C THR A 20 -23.45 -3.52 47.39
N ARG A 21 -24.18 -2.42 47.62
CA ARG A 21 -24.03 -1.19 46.83
C ARG A 21 -22.63 -0.57 47.00
N MET A 22 -22.11 -0.50 48.22
CA MET A 22 -20.76 0.00 48.50
C MET A 22 -19.68 -0.91 47.89
N GLN A 23 -19.86 -2.23 47.91
CA GLN A 23 -18.95 -3.17 47.23
C GLN A 23 -18.94 -2.96 45.72
N CYS A 24 -20.11 -2.80 45.08
CA CYS A 24 -20.18 -2.46 43.66
C CYS A 24 -19.50 -1.13 43.34
N GLN A 25 -19.73 -0.09 44.14
CA GLN A 25 -19.07 1.21 43.97
C GLN A 25 -17.56 1.12 44.15
N MET A 26 -17.08 0.28 45.07
CA MET A 26 -15.66 0.05 45.29
C MET A 26 -15.00 -0.56 44.06
N THR A 27 -15.62 -1.60 43.48
CA THR A 27 -15.11 -2.23 42.24
C THR A 27 -15.03 -1.23 41.09
N VAL A 28 -16.03 -0.36 40.93
CA VAL A 28 -16.03 0.72 39.92
C VAL A 28 -14.85 1.66 40.16
N LEU A 29 -14.71 2.21 41.37
CA LEU A 29 -13.64 3.14 41.69
C LEU A 29 -12.23 2.51 41.60
N GLU A 30 -12.09 1.22 41.89
CA GLU A 30 -10.83 0.49 41.70
C GLU A 30 -10.45 0.37 40.21
N VAL A 31 -11.43 0.11 39.33
CA VAL A 31 -11.23 0.14 37.88
C VAL A 31 -10.88 1.56 37.42
N GLU A 32 -11.59 2.58 37.88
CA GLU A 32 -11.32 3.98 37.53
C GLU A 32 -9.95 4.45 38.02
N ASN A 33 -9.53 4.02 39.21
CA ASN A 33 -8.23 4.35 39.78
C ASN A 33 -7.08 3.68 39.04
N SER A 34 -7.29 2.44 38.56
CA SER A 34 -6.26 1.69 37.84
C SER A 34 -6.13 2.12 36.37
N THR A 35 -7.24 2.48 35.72
CA THR A 35 -7.28 2.86 34.30
C THR A 35 -7.12 4.37 34.08
N GLY A 36 -7.43 5.19 35.09
CA GLY A 36 -7.50 6.64 34.95
C GLY A 36 -8.67 7.12 34.08
N GLN A 37 -9.61 6.22 33.74
CA GLN A 37 -10.79 6.51 32.93
C GLN A 37 -12.06 6.06 33.64
N LEU A 38 -13.21 6.65 33.29
CA LEU A 38 -14.53 6.24 33.78
C LEU A 38 -14.79 4.76 33.47
N ALA A 39 -15.19 3.97 34.46
CA ALA A 39 -15.36 2.52 34.28
C ALA A 39 -16.64 2.18 33.50
N ASP A 40 -17.66 3.04 33.58
CA ASP A 40 -18.88 2.94 32.79
C ASP A 40 -19.28 4.32 32.27
N ILE A 41 -18.92 4.60 31.02
CA ILE A 41 -19.23 5.84 30.29
C ILE A 41 -20.75 6.03 30.16
N GLY A 42 -21.51 4.93 29.98
CA GLY A 42 -22.96 4.97 29.82
C GLY A 42 -23.67 5.39 31.09
N LEU A 43 -23.28 4.81 32.22
CA LEU A 43 -23.83 5.11 33.54
C LEU A 43 -23.39 6.50 34.05
N SER A 44 -22.14 6.87 33.84
CA SER A 44 -21.55 8.12 34.35
C SER A 44 -22.00 9.35 33.56
N LEU A 45 -22.05 9.27 32.22
CA LEU A 45 -22.37 10.42 31.36
C LEU A 45 -23.85 10.45 30.93
N GLY A 46 -24.61 9.38 31.13
CA GLY A 46 -26.03 9.30 30.76
C GLY A 46 -26.26 9.68 29.29
N ALA A 47 -27.02 10.74 29.02
CA ALA A 47 -27.26 11.24 27.66
C ALA A 47 -25.99 11.66 26.89
N GLY A 48 -24.91 12.02 27.60
CA GLY A 48 -23.63 12.41 27.00
C GLY A 48 -22.84 11.25 26.39
N SER A 49 -23.12 10.00 26.80
CA SER A 49 -22.41 8.81 26.32
C SER A 49 -22.50 8.61 24.79
N GLY A 50 -23.60 9.02 24.16
CA GLY A 50 -23.76 8.96 22.70
C GLY A 50 -22.72 9.81 21.96
N SER A 51 -22.34 10.97 22.52
CA SER A 51 -21.30 11.83 21.92
C SER A 51 -19.92 11.21 22.00
N VAL A 52 -19.62 10.53 23.11
CA VAL A 52 -18.34 9.85 23.33
C VAL A 52 -18.19 8.63 22.42
N ILE A 53 -19.26 7.83 22.27
CA ILE A 53 -19.30 6.73 21.30
C ILE A 53 -19.06 7.24 19.88
N ALA A 54 -19.66 8.37 19.51
CA ALA A 54 -19.43 8.97 18.19
C ALA A 54 -17.96 9.40 17.98
N LEU A 55 -17.29 9.92 19.01
CA LEU A 55 -15.87 10.26 18.96
C LEU A 55 -14.98 9.01 18.79
N HIS A 56 -15.28 7.93 19.51
CA HIS A 56 -14.58 6.64 19.35
C HIS A 56 -14.79 6.04 17.95
N GLN A 57 -15.99 6.12 17.40
CA GLN A 57 -16.24 5.67 16.03
C GLN A 57 -15.42 6.48 15.01
N GLN A 58 -15.36 7.81 15.18
CA GLN A 58 -14.52 8.67 14.33
C GLN A 58 -13.04 8.30 14.47
N MET A 59 -12.56 7.98 15.67
CA MET A 59 -11.19 7.50 15.89
C MET A 59 -10.93 6.20 15.13
N ALA A 60 -11.84 5.23 15.25
CA ALA A 60 -11.72 3.93 14.58
C ALA A 60 -11.69 4.07 13.05
N ASP A 61 -12.50 4.98 12.49
CA ASP A 61 -12.49 5.27 11.06
C ASP A 61 -11.14 5.87 10.60
N LEU A 62 -10.55 6.77 11.40
CA LEU A 62 -9.23 7.35 11.13
C LEU A 62 -8.09 6.32 11.28
N ASP A 63 -8.19 5.41 12.23
CA ASP A 63 -7.24 4.30 12.39
C ASP A 63 -7.29 3.36 11.19
N ALA A 64 -8.48 3.03 10.70
CA ALA A 64 -8.67 2.22 9.50
C ALA A 64 -8.08 2.90 8.26
N LEU A 65 -8.27 4.21 8.11
CA LEU A 65 -7.65 4.99 7.03
C LEU A 65 -6.11 4.98 7.13
N THR A 66 -5.55 5.13 8.33
CA THR A 66 -4.10 5.09 8.56
C THR A 66 -3.51 3.73 8.18
N GLN A 67 -4.18 2.63 8.56
CA GLN A 67 -3.79 1.27 8.18
C GLN A 67 -3.85 1.05 6.67
N SER A 68 -4.93 1.52 6.02
CA SER A 68 -5.05 1.48 4.56
C SER A 68 -3.93 2.27 3.88
N ASN A 69 -3.59 3.45 4.39
CA ASN A 69 -2.52 4.28 3.86
C ASN A 69 -1.14 3.62 4.00
N ALA A 70 -0.92 2.82 5.04
CA ALA A 70 0.32 2.06 5.19
C ALA A 70 0.51 1.01 4.07
N LEU A 71 -0.58 0.33 3.66
CA LEU A 71 -0.55 -0.59 2.52
C LEU A 71 -0.29 0.15 1.21
N VAL A 72 -0.95 1.30 1.01
CA VAL A 72 -0.71 2.17 -0.14
C VAL A 72 0.74 2.63 -0.20
N SER A 73 1.31 3.08 0.93
CA SER A 73 2.72 3.49 1.01
C SER A 73 3.66 2.34 0.63
N THR A 74 3.41 1.14 1.16
CA THR A 74 4.22 -0.05 0.85
C THR A 74 4.19 -0.38 -0.65
N ASN A 75 3.02 -0.27 -1.28
CA ASN A 75 2.88 -0.49 -2.73
C ASN A 75 3.58 0.61 -3.54
N LEU A 76 3.46 1.88 -3.14
CA LEU A 76 4.15 2.99 -3.79
C LEU A 76 5.68 2.88 -3.65
N ASP A 77 6.18 2.46 -2.50
CA ASP A 77 7.61 2.21 -2.27
C ASP A 77 8.13 1.07 -3.17
N THR A 78 7.32 0.02 -3.31
CA THR A 78 7.62 -1.10 -4.22
C THR A 78 7.62 -0.65 -5.67
N ALA A 79 6.67 0.20 -6.08
CA ALA A 79 6.64 0.80 -7.41
C ALA A 79 7.86 1.69 -7.65
N ALA A 80 8.22 2.58 -6.72
CA ALA A 80 9.39 3.45 -6.82
C ALA A 80 10.70 2.65 -6.95
N ALA A 81 10.87 1.61 -6.11
CA ALA A 81 12.02 0.72 -6.20
C ALA A 81 12.07 -0.04 -7.53
N GLY A 82 10.91 -0.54 -7.98
CA GLY A 82 10.75 -1.19 -9.29
C GLY A 82 11.16 -0.27 -10.44
N LEU A 83 10.59 0.94 -10.51
CA LEU A 83 10.92 1.95 -11.52
C LEU A 83 12.41 2.31 -11.50
N GLY A 84 12.99 2.48 -10.31
CA GLY A 84 14.42 2.73 -10.15
C GLY A 84 15.30 1.61 -10.70
N ASN A 85 14.90 0.34 -10.54
CA ASN A 85 15.60 -0.79 -11.13
C ASN A 85 15.40 -0.87 -12.65
N LEU A 86 14.18 -0.64 -13.14
CA LEU A 86 13.87 -0.60 -14.58
C LEU A 86 14.67 0.51 -15.28
N GLN A 87 14.80 1.68 -14.66
CA GLN A 87 15.63 2.79 -15.15
C GLN A 87 17.11 2.39 -15.25
N LYS A 88 17.66 1.72 -14.23
CA LYS A 88 19.05 1.21 -14.25
C LYS A 88 19.27 0.20 -15.37
N ILE A 89 18.32 -0.72 -15.57
CA ILE A 89 18.35 -1.71 -16.65
C ILE A 89 18.35 -1.00 -18.01
N SER A 90 17.42 -0.06 -18.22
CA SER A 90 17.32 0.73 -19.46
C SER A 90 18.60 1.53 -19.72
N SER A 91 19.13 2.20 -18.69
CA SER A 91 20.37 2.99 -18.79
C SER A 91 21.61 2.14 -19.09
N SER A 92 21.69 0.93 -18.50
CA SER A 92 22.76 -0.01 -18.79
C SER A 92 22.69 -0.52 -20.22
N ALA A 93 21.49 -0.91 -20.69
CA ALA A 93 21.29 -1.33 -22.08
C ALA A 93 21.62 -0.22 -23.07
N LEU A 94 21.21 1.03 -22.76
CA LEU A 94 21.57 2.20 -23.56
C LEU A 94 23.09 2.39 -23.64
N ALA A 95 23.80 2.36 -22.50
CA ALA A 95 25.25 2.49 -22.49
C ALA A 95 25.95 1.41 -23.33
N GLN A 96 25.45 0.17 -23.27
CA GLN A 96 25.96 -0.93 -24.08
C GLN A 96 25.67 -0.74 -25.57
N SER A 97 24.49 -0.21 -25.93
CA SER A 97 24.17 0.12 -27.32
C SER A 97 25.04 1.27 -27.88
N ILE A 98 25.49 2.20 -27.04
CA ILE A 98 26.43 3.26 -27.44
C ILE A 98 27.80 2.65 -27.75
N ASN A 99 28.27 1.74 -26.90
CA ASN A 99 29.50 0.99 -27.17
C ASN A 99 29.38 0.11 -28.42
N ALA A 100 28.19 -0.38 -28.75
CA ALA A 100 27.93 -1.13 -29.98
C ALA A 100 28.05 -0.26 -31.23
N ALA A 101 27.59 0.99 -31.17
CA ALA A 101 27.60 1.92 -32.31
C ALA A 101 29.01 2.39 -32.69
N SER A 102 29.96 2.37 -31.74
CA SER A 102 31.34 2.81 -31.97
C SER A 102 32.25 1.74 -32.57
N VAL A 103 31.76 0.49 -32.70
CA VAL A 103 32.49 -0.64 -33.28
C VAL A 103 31.77 -1.07 -34.56
N ALA A 104 32.51 -1.33 -35.64
CA ALA A 104 31.92 -1.92 -36.84
C ALA A 104 31.19 -3.24 -36.48
N PRO A 105 30.04 -3.59 -37.11
CA PRO A 105 29.35 -4.85 -36.88
C PRO A 105 30.36 -5.97 -37.09
N SER A 106 30.70 -6.61 -35.98
CA SER A 106 31.51 -7.81 -35.95
C SER A 106 30.65 -8.90 -35.34
N THR A 107 30.83 -10.13 -35.78
CA THR A 107 30.09 -11.30 -35.27
C THR A 107 30.19 -11.42 -33.75
N THR A 108 31.30 -11.01 -33.15
CA THR A 108 31.49 -11.01 -31.69
C THR A 108 30.83 -9.82 -31.00
N GLY A 109 30.95 -8.60 -31.55
CA GLY A 109 30.41 -7.38 -30.93
C GLY A 109 28.88 -7.31 -30.97
N SER A 110 28.29 -7.62 -32.12
CA SER A 110 26.84 -7.67 -32.32
C SER A 110 26.16 -8.76 -31.46
N SER A 111 26.76 -9.94 -31.38
CA SER A 111 26.28 -11.02 -30.49
C SER A 111 26.33 -10.64 -29.01
N ALA A 112 27.37 -9.92 -28.56
CA ALA A 112 27.47 -9.47 -27.17
C ALA A 112 26.35 -8.48 -26.81
N VAL A 113 26.05 -7.55 -27.71
CA VAL A 113 24.99 -6.54 -27.56
C VAL A 113 23.62 -7.21 -27.50
N GLN A 114 23.37 -8.17 -28.39
CA GLN A 114 22.15 -8.96 -28.40
C GLN A 114 21.93 -9.68 -27.06
N LYS A 115 22.94 -10.41 -26.57
CA LYS A 115 22.84 -11.14 -25.29
C LYS A 115 22.61 -10.22 -24.11
N ALA A 116 23.26 -9.06 -24.10
CA ALA A 116 23.06 -8.08 -23.05
C ALA A 116 21.65 -7.47 -23.09
N ALA A 117 21.14 -7.15 -24.27
CA ALA A 117 19.77 -6.68 -24.45
C ALA A 117 18.75 -7.72 -24.01
N GLN A 118 18.99 -9.00 -24.31
CA GLN A 118 18.14 -10.11 -23.86
C GLN A 118 18.11 -10.21 -22.34
N GLY A 119 19.28 -10.20 -21.69
CA GLY A 119 19.36 -10.20 -20.22
C GLY A 119 18.71 -8.95 -19.59
N ALA A 120 18.81 -7.80 -20.24
CA ALA A 120 18.12 -6.59 -19.83
C ALA A 120 16.59 -6.70 -19.99
N LEU A 121 16.10 -7.29 -21.07
CA LEU A 121 14.67 -7.52 -21.30
C LEU A 121 14.06 -8.51 -20.30
N ASP A 122 14.77 -9.59 -20.01
CA ASP A 122 14.37 -10.57 -18.98
C ASP A 122 14.36 -9.91 -17.60
N GLY A 123 15.43 -9.18 -17.25
CA GLY A 123 15.52 -8.42 -16.01
C GLY A 123 14.43 -7.35 -15.90
N PHE A 124 14.09 -6.68 -17.01
CA PHE A 124 13.02 -5.70 -17.07
C PHE A 124 11.68 -6.36 -16.76
N THR A 125 11.38 -7.50 -17.40
CA THR A 125 10.13 -8.25 -17.17
C THR A 125 10.02 -8.68 -15.70
N VAL A 126 11.10 -9.19 -15.10
CA VAL A 126 11.12 -9.59 -13.69
C VAL A 126 10.86 -8.40 -12.76
N ASN A 127 11.52 -7.25 -12.99
CA ASN A 127 11.34 -6.07 -12.13
C ASN A 127 9.99 -5.38 -12.35
N ALA A 128 9.45 -5.43 -13.58
CA ALA A 128 8.11 -4.95 -13.88
C ALA A 128 7.03 -5.84 -13.24
N ASN A 129 7.38 -7.07 -12.86
CA ASN A 129 6.55 -7.97 -12.07
C ASN A 129 6.83 -7.89 -10.55
N SER A 130 7.34 -6.76 -10.05
CA SER A 130 7.53 -6.56 -8.61
C SER A 130 6.19 -6.54 -7.86
N ALA A 131 6.14 -7.21 -6.71
CA ALA A 131 4.96 -7.33 -5.88
C ALA A 131 5.28 -7.17 -4.39
N ALA A 132 4.32 -6.64 -3.64
CA ALA A 132 4.35 -6.58 -2.18
C ALA A 132 3.10 -7.26 -1.61
N GLY A 133 3.29 -8.23 -0.71
CA GLY A 133 2.17 -8.95 -0.09
C GLY A 133 1.25 -9.68 -1.08
N GLY A 134 1.76 -10.08 -2.26
CA GLY A 134 0.98 -10.71 -3.32
C GLY A 134 0.27 -9.75 -4.28
N VAL A 135 0.41 -8.43 -4.07
CA VAL A 135 -0.15 -7.38 -4.93
C VAL A 135 0.94 -6.84 -5.85
N TYR A 136 0.76 -6.97 -7.17
CA TYR A 136 1.72 -6.46 -8.15
C TYR A 136 1.65 -4.94 -8.28
N ALA A 137 2.78 -4.26 -8.10
CA ALA A 137 2.87 -2.80 -8.03
C ALA A 137 2.48 -2.09 -9.34
N PHE A 138 2.63 -2.78 -10.47
CA PHE A 138 2.35 -2.26 -11.82
C PHE A 138 1.12 -2.88 -12.49
N GLY A 139 0.30 -3.63 -11.73
CA GLY A 139 -0.91 -4.29 -12.23
C GLY A 139 -2.12 -3.38 -12.43
N GLY A 140 -2.10 -2.16 -11.87
CA GLY A 140 -3.29 -1.32 -11.78
C GLY A 140 -4.41 -2.07 -11.04
N GLN A 141 -5.65 -1.95 -11.50
CA GLN A 141 -6.77 -2.70 -10.90
C GLN A 141 -6.65 -4.23 -11.02
N ASN A 142 -5.80 -4.75 -11.92
CA ASN A 142 -5.54 -6.19 -12.04
C ASN A 142 -4.27 -6.57 -11.29
N SER A 143 -4.28 -6.40 -9.97
CA SER A 143 -3.10 -6.55 -9.11
C SER A 143 -2.78 -7.99 -8.70
N ASP A 144 -3.66 -8.94 -9.03
CA ASP A 144 -3.55 -10.34 -8.58
C ASP A 144 -2.79 -11.23 -9.59
N THR A 145 -2.39 -10.66 -10.73
CA THR A 145 -1.66 -11.35 -11.80
C THR A 145 -0.42 -10.57 -12.20
N ALA A 146 0.63 -11.28 -12.62
CA ALA A 146 1.86 -10.67 -13.07
C ALA A 146 1.57 -9.70 -14.24
N PRO A 147 1.93 -8.41 -14.12
CA PRO A 147 1.55 -7.39 -15.09
C PRO A 147 2.24 -7.53 -16.46
N MET A 148 3.43 -8.13 -16.52
CA MET A 148 4.21 -8.32 -17.74
C MET A 148 4.43 -9.80 -18.05
N LYS A 149 4.23 -10.17 -19.31
CA LYS A 149 4.55 -11.50 -19.87
C LYS A 149 6.01 -11.54 -20.33
N SER A 150 6.60 -12.73 -20.33
CA SER A 150 7.94 -12.91 -20.89
C SER A 150 7.94 -12.71 -22.40
N TYR A 151 9.04 -12.17 -22.92
CA TYR A 151 9.20 -11.94 -24.35
C TYR A 151 9.04 -13.22 -25.18
N THR A 152 9.56 -14.34 -24.67
CA THR A 152 9.56 -15.64 -25.32
C THR A 152 8.20 -16.32 -25.36
N ASP A 153 7.22 -15.85 -24.57
CA ASP A 153 5.93 -16.53 -24.43
C ASP A 153 4.95 -16.15 -25.53
N SER A 154 4.94 -14.88 -25.95
CA SER A 154 3.99 -14.35 -26.94
C SER A 154 4.63 -13.35 -27.90
N ALA A 155 5.26 -12.31 -27.38
CA ALA A 155 5.72 -11.18 -28.17
C ALA A 155 6.77 -11.54 -29.24
N GLN A 156 7.62 -12.55 -29.01
CA GLN A 156 8.61 -12.96 -29.99
C GLN A 156 7.98 -13.43 -31.32
N ALA A 157 6.88 -14.18 -31.26
CA ALA A 157 6.19 -14.64 -32.46
C ALA A 157 5.63 -13.47 -33.26
N SER A 158 4.99 -12.50 -32.60
CA SER A 158 4.45 -11.30 -33.24
C SER A 158 5.53 -10.41 -33.86
N VAL A 159 6.67 -10.23 -33.18
CA VAL A 159 7.81 -9.46 -33.71
C VAL A 159 8.38 -10.11 -34.97
N ARG A 160 8.59 -11.43 -34.94
CA ARG A 160 9.11 -12.17 -36.12
C ARG A 160 8.10 -12.23 -37.26
N ALA A 161 6.81 -12.31 -36.96
CA ALA A 161 5.74 -12.23 -37.95
C ALA A 161 5.69 -10.86 -38.63
N ALA A 162 5.78 -9.77 -37.86
CA ALA A 162 5.83 -8.41 -38.40
C ALA A 162 7.06 -8.20 -39.30
N PHE A 163 8.23 -8.70 -38.88
CA PHE A 163 9.44 -8.67 -39.70
C PHE A 163 9.23 -9.40 -41.04
N THR A 164 8.70 -10.63 -40.97
CA THR A 164 8.47 -11.46 -42.16
C THR A 164 7.44 -10.82 -43.10
N ALA A 165 6.40 -10.17 -42.55
CA ALA A 165 5.42 -9.45 -43.33
C ALA A 165 6.01 -8.21 -44.03
N ALA A 166 6.95 -7.52 -43.39
CA ALA A 166 7.59 -6.32 -43.94
C ALA A 166 8.60 -6.66 -45.05
N PHE A 167 9.43 -7.70 -44.87
CA PHE A 167 10.55 -8.01 -45.76
C PHE A 167 10.32 -9.22 -46.68
N GLY A 168 9.29 -10.04 -46.42
CA GLY A 168 8.98 -11.24 -47.20
C GLY A 168 9.87 -12.44 -46.91
N PHE A 169 10.66 -12.39 -45.83
CA PHE A 169 11.53 -13.47 -45.38
C PHE A 169 11.78 -13.39 -43.87
N ASN A 170 12.21 -14.51 -43.27
CA ASN A 170 12.42 -14.62 -41.83
C ASN A 170 13.71 -13.91 -41.39
N VAL A 171 13.81 -13.58 -40.10
CA VAL A 171 14.98 -12.93 -39.47
C VAL A 171 16.29 -13.71 -39.64
N ASP A 172 16.23 -15.03 -39.79
CA ASP A 172 17.40 -15.90 -39.95
C ASP A 172 17.83 -16.10 -41.41
N ASP A 173 17.12 -15.50 -42.38
CA ASP A 173 17.41 -15.65 -43.81
C ASP A 173 18.62 -14.81 -44.22
N PRO A 174 19.56 -15.33 -45.04
CA PRO A 174 20.72 -14.57 -45.51
C PRO A 174 20.38 -13.25 -46.23
N ARG A 175 19.16 -13.11 -46.77
CA ARG A 175 18.66 -11.87 -47.39
C ARG A 175 18.53 -10.69 -46.42
N VAL A 176 18.66 -10.89 -45.10
CA VAL A 176 18.74 -9.77 -44.14
C VAL A 176 19.86 -8.77 -44.50
N SER A 177 20.93 -9.22 -45.15
CA SER A 177 22.02 -8.33 -45.58
C SER A 177 21.63 -7.36 -46.70
N THR A 178 20.46 -7.53 -47.34
CA THR A 178 19.97 -6.63 -48.39
C THR A 178 19.03 -5.55 -47.88
N ILE A 179 18.69 -5.56 -46.58
CA ILE A 179 17.81 -4.55 -45.99
C ILE A 179 18.58 -3.24 -45.91
N THR A 180 18.03 -2.18 -46.51
CA THR A 180 18.63 -0.85 -46.48
C THR A 180 18.34 -0.13 -45.16
N ALA A 181 19.15 0.88 -44.84
CA ALA A 181 18.94 1.69 -43.64
C ALA A 181 17.58 2.39 -43.63
N THR A 182 17.08 2.81 -44.80
CA THR A 182 15.76 3.41 -44.96
C THR A 182 14.66 2.39 -44.71
N ASP A 183 14.75 1.19 -45.29
CA ASP A 183 13.75 0.14 -45.09
C ASP A 183 13.70 -0.32 -43.64
N MET A 184 14.87 -0.47 -42.99
CA MET A 184 14.96 -0.78 -41.57
C MET A 184 14.29 0.29 -40.72
N THR A 185 14.57 1.57 -40.97
CA THR A 185 13.95 2.67 -40.22
C THR A 185 12.43 2.70 -40.41
N ASN A 186 11.95 2.54 -41.64
CA ASN A 186 10.51 2.50 -41.95
C ASN A 186 9.81 1.33 -41.24
N PHE A 187 10.44 0.17 -41.18
CA PHE A 187 9.93 -0.99 -40.44
C PHE A 187 9.86 -0.71 -38.93
N LEU A 188 10.94 -0.17 -38.35
CA LEU A 188 11.05 0.12 -36.91
C LEU A 188 10.07 1.20 -36.42
N ASP A 189 9.85 2.23 -37.24
CA ASP A 189 8.92 3.33 -36.93
C ASP A 189 7.46 2.99 -37.27
N GLY A 190 7.21 2.03 -38.17
CA GLY A 190 5.89 1.55 -38.57
C GLY A 190 5.48 0.25 -37.89
N ALA A 191 5.42 -0.82 -38.66
CA ALA A 191 4.85 -2.12 -38.25
C ALA A 191 5.45 -2.69 -36.95
N PHE A 192 6.75 -2.47 -36.69
CA PHE A 192 7.36 -2.88 -35.44
C PHE A 192 6.88 -2.03 -34.26
N SER A 193 6.78 -0.71 -34.42
CA SER A 193 6.31 0.21 -33.38
C SER A 193 4.89 -0.11 -32.92
N ASP A 194 4.02 -0.48 -33.87
CA ASP A 194 2.61 -0.78 -33.60
C ASP A 194 2.42 -1.97 -32.64
N LEU A 195 3.40 -2.88 -32.54
CA LEU A 195 3.36 -4.02 -31.61
C LEU A 195 3.45 -3.61 -30.14
N PHE A 196 4.00 -2.42 -29.85
CA PHE A 196 4.26 -1.94 -28.49
C PHE A 196 3.21 -0.95 -28.01
N SER A 197 2.05 -0.90 -28.66
CA SER A 197 0.97 0.02 -28.30
C SER A 197 -0.41 -0.62 -28.41
N GLY A 198 -1.40 -0.01 -27.77
CA GLY A 198 -2.82 -0.38 -27.89
C GLY A 198 -3.08 -1.87 -27.61
N ALA A 199 -3.91 -2.47 -28.46
CA ALA A 199 -4.33 -3.87 -28.29
C ALA A 199 -3.17 -4.86 -28.43
N ASN A 200 -2.17 -4.58 -29.26
CA ASN A 200 -1.01 -5.46 -29.44
C ASN A 200 -0.19 -5.56 -28.15
N TRP A 201 0.00 -4.43 -27.46
CA TRP A 201 0.67 -4.40 -26.15
C TRP A 201 -0.08 -5.24 -25.11
N SER A 202 -1.39 -5.04 -24.97
CA SER A 202 -2.21 -5.81 -24.02
C SER A 202 -2.30 -7.30 -24.38
N GLN A 203 -2.20 -7.65 -25.66
CA GLN A 203 -2.19 -9.04 -26.08
C GLN A 203 -0.87 -9.72 -25.75
N ASP A 204 0.25 -9.12 -26.15
CA ASP A 204 1.54 -9.80 -26.20
C ASP A 204 2.45 -9.52 -25.01
N TRP A 205 2.23 -8.42 -24.28
CA TRP A 205 3.13 -7.95 -23.23
C TRP A 205 2.46 -7.77 -21.89
N SER A 206 1.29 -7.14 -21.84
CA SER A 206 0.72 -6.64 -20.58
C SER A 206 -0.57 -7.36 -20.20
N SER A 207 -0.59 -7.88 -18.97
CA SER A 207 -1.81 -8.33 -18.29
C SER A 207 -2.34 -7.26 -17.32
N ALA A 208 -1.67 -6.11 -17.20
CA ALA A 208 -2.07 -5.03 -16.31
C ALA A 208 -3.36 -4.35 -16.79
N SER A 209 -4.15 -3.83 -15.84
CA SER A 209 -5.29 -2.99 -16.17
C SER A 209 -4.84 -1.66 -16.79
N ALA A 210 -5.62 -1.14 -17.75
CA ALA A 210 -5.44 0.22 -18.25
C ALA A 210 -5.82 1.29 -17.20
N LEU A 211 -6.62 0.90 -16.21
CA LEU A 211 -7.02 1.78 -15.11
C LEU A 211 -6.07 1.59 -13.92
N PRO A 212 -5.45 2.67 -13.42
CA PRO A 212 -4.67 2.60 -12.19
C PRO A 212 -5.59 2.35 -10.99
N MET A 213 -5.02 1.85 -9.91
CA MET A 213 -5.66 1.79 -8.59
C MET A 213 -5.89 3.20 -8.04
N THR A 214 -7.03 3.37 -7.38
CA THR A 214 -7.36 4.55 -6.58
C THR A 214 -7.67 4.11 -5.16
N ASN A 215 -7.23 4.90 -4.18
CA ASN A 215 -7.49 4.65 -2.77
C ASN A 215 -8.04 5.90 -2.12
N ARG A 216 -8.99 5.70 -1.20
CA ARG A 216 -9.41 6.72 -0.26
C ARG A 216 -8.34 6.86 0.82
N ILE A 217 -7.66 8.01 0.85
CA ILE A 217 -6.53 8.26 1.75
C ILE A 217 -6.87 9.16 2.94
N SER A 218 -8.06 9.77 2.91
CA SER A 218 -8.61 10.56 4.02
C SER A 218 -10.14 10.49 4.01
N THR A 219 -10.79 11.15 4.96
CA THR A 219 -12.25 11.18 5.03
C THR A 219 -12.90 11.84 3.81
N SER A 220 -12.20 12.73 3.11
CA SER A 220 -12.72 13.49 1.97
C SER A 220 -11.95 13.29 0.65
N GLN A 221 -10.84 12.54 0.67
CA GLN A 221 -9.92 12.48 -0.47
C GLN A 221 -9.73 11.05 -0.98
N THR A 222 -9.90 10.88 -2.29
CA THR A 222 -9.53 9.68 -3.04
C THR A 222 -8.53 10.08 -4.11
N VAL A 223 -7.41 9.36 -4.20
CA VAL A 223 -6.33 9.67 -5.15
C VAL A 223 -5.89 8.42 -5.90
N THR A 224 -5.29 8.62 -7.06
CA THR A 224 -4.57 7.57 -7.79
C THR A 224 -3.27 7.24 -7.06
N THR A 225 -3.01 5.96 -6.88
CA THR A 225 -1.96 5.42 -5.99
C THR A 225 -1.12 4.34 -6.67
N SER A 226 -1.12 4.29 -7.99
CA SER A 226 -0.35 3.31 -8.74
C SER A 226 -0.03 3.81 -10.15
N ILE A 227 0.97 3.17 -10.74
CA ILE A 227 1.30 3.23 -12.16
C ILE A 227 1.05 1.83 -12.74
N THR A 228 0.79 1.75 -14.04
CA THR A 228 0.50 0.47 -14.71
C THR A 228 1.62 0.13 -15.68
N ALA A 229 1.81 -1.16 -15.96
CA ALA A 229 2.72 -1.61 -17.01
C ALA A 229 2.27 -1.19 -18.44
N ASN A 230 1.10 -0.56 -18.56
CA ASN A 230 0.63 0.06 -19.81
C ASN A 230 1.14 1.49 -20.00
N ASP A 231 1.94 2.02 -19.07
CA ASP A 231 2.56 3.33 -19.18
C ASP A 231 3.55 3.40 -20.36
N PRO A 232 3.60 4.52 -21.12
CA PRO A 232 4.54 4.69 -22.23
C PRO A 232 6.01 4.44 -21.86
N ALA A 233 6.42 4.67 -20.61
CA ALA A 233 7.77 4.38 -20.12
C ALA A 233 8.12 2.89 -20.32
N PHE A 234 7.19 1.99 -19.98
CA PHE A 234 7.37 0.56 -20.11
C PHE A 234 7.42 0.15 -21.58
N GLN A 235 6.47 0.65 -22.37
CA GLN A 235 6.36 0.36 -23.80
C GLN A 235 7.62 0.75 -24.56
N ASN A 236 8.13 1.97 -24.36
CA ASN A 236 9.31 2.45 -25.08
C ASN A 236 10.60 1.77 -24.62
N THR A 237 10.77 1.51 -23.32
CA THR A 237 11.95 0.75 -22.85
C THR A 237 11.94 -0.66 -23.43
N VAL A 238 10.82 -1.38 -23.35
CA VAL A 238 10.70 -2.74 -23.90
C VAL A 238 10.89 -2.73 -25.42
N LYS A 239 10.29 -1.78 -26.14
CA LYS A 239 10.47 -1.60 -27.59
C LYS A 239 11.95 -1.47 -27.95
N GLY A 240 12.69 -0.59 -27.27
CA GLY A 240 14.12 -0.40 -27.52
C GLY A 240 14.97 -1.63 -27.19
N LEU A 241 14.65 -2.35 -26.11
CA LEU A 241 15.34 -3.60 -25.74
C LEU A 241 15.10 -4.71 -26.77
N VAL A 242 13.87 -4.83 -27.30
CA VAL A 242 13.53 -5.83 -28.31
C VAL A 242 14.22 -5.55 -29.64
N MET A 243 14.36 -4.28 -30.05
CA MET A 243 15.14 -3.92 -31.24
C MET A 243 16.55 -4.52 -31.19
N LEU A 244 17.23 -4.40 -30.04
CA LEU A 244 18.58 -4.93 -29.86
C LEU A 244 18.60 -6.45 -29.66
N THR A 245 17.55 -7.02 -29.05
CA THR A 245 17.44 -8.46 -28.77
C THR A 245 17.19 -9.29 -30.02
N GLU A 246 16.26 -8.87 -30.89
CA GLU A 246 15.97 -9.63 -32.12
C GLU A 246 16.88 -9.22 -33.27
N PHE A 247 17.14 -7.92 -33.43
CA PHE A 247 17.80 -7.43 -34.64
C PHE A 247 19.29 -7.11 -34.46
N GLY A 248 19.76 -7.01 -33.21
CA GLY A 248 21.12 -6.57 -32.88
C GLY A 248 22.24 -7.54 -33.27
N ASN A 249 21.94 -8.74 -33.75
CA ASN A 249 22.92 -9.71 -34.26
C ASN A 249 22.60 -10.18 -35.69
N LEU A 250 21.74 -9.46 -36.41
CA LEU A 250 21.49 -9.75 -37.82
C LEU A 250 22.70 -9.39 -38.67
N ALA A 251 22.89 -10.13 -39.77
CA ALA A 251 23.93 -9.87 -40.76
C ALA A 251 23.60 -8.65 -41.66
N LEU A 252 23.25 -7.53 -41.03
CA LEU A 252 22.99 -6.25 -41.69
C LEU A 252 24.29 -5.61 -42.16
N ASP A 253 24.20 -4.79 -43.22
CA ASP A 253 25.30 -3.89 -43.56
C ASP A 253 25.53 -2.82 -42.47
N GLN A 254 26.69 -2.16 -42.51
CA GLN A 254 27.09 -1.14 -41.53
C GLN A 254 26.08 0.01 -41.40
N THR A 255 25.50 0.49 -42.50
CA THR A 255 24.57 1.63 -42.50
C THR A 255 23.22 1.23 -41.90
N SER A 256 22.74 0.04 -42.21
CA SER A 256 21.47 -0.51 -41.74
C SER A 256 21.54 -0.92 -40.26
N TYR A 257 22.68 -1.50 -39.84
CA TYR A 257 22.96 -1.75 -38.43
C TYR A 257 23.05 -0.45 -37.61
N SER A 258 23.72 0.58 -38.14
CA SER A 258 23.79 1.89 -37.48
C SER A 258 22.41 2.52 -37.31
N ALA A 259 21.54 2.43 -38.32
CA ALA A 259 20.17 2.90 -38.24
C ALA A 259 19.35 2.17 -37.16
N LEU A 260 19.47 0.84 -37.08
CA LEU A 260 18.85 0.03 -36.02
C LEU A 260 19.31 0.48 -34.63
N VAL A 261 20.62 0.59 -34.41
CA VAL A 261 21.17 0.96 -33.10
C VAL A 261 20.78 2.40 -32.73
N ALA A 262 20.76 3.33 -33.67
CA ALA A 262 20.31 4.70 -33.45
C ALA A 262 18.82 4.76 -33.07
N ALA A 263 17.96 3.97 -33.73
CA ALA A 263 16.54 3.87 -33.40
C ALA A 263 16.33 3.28 -32.01
N ALA A 264 17.08 2.23 -31.65
CA ALA A 264 17.05 1.64 -30.32
C ALA A 264 17.49 2.65 -29.25
N GLN A 265 18.60 3.36 -29.47
CA GLN A 265 19.09 4.40 -28.56
C GLN A 265 18.08 5.52 -28.37
N LYS A 266 17.47 6.01 -29.45
CA LYS A 266 16.41 7.04 -29.39
C LYS A 266 15.22 6.56 -28.55
N THR A 267 14.79 5.33 -28.76
CA THR A 267 13.64 4.74 -28.07
C THR A 267 13.94 4.48 -26.59
N LEU A 268 15.11 3.94 -26.26
CA LEU A 268 15.56 3.72 -24.88
C LEU A 268 15.75 5.03 -24.11
N ASN A 269 16.26 6.08 -24.76
CA ASN A 269 16.34 7.41 -24.16
C ASN A 269 14.95 7.96 -23.82
N ALA A 270 13.99 7.85 -24.75
CA ALA A 270 12.61 8.27 -24.50
C ALA A 270 11.99 7.49 -23.33
N GLY A 271 12.14 6.16 -23.31
CA GLY A 271 11.69 5.32 -22.19
C GLY A 271 12.33 5.70 -20.85
N ASN A 272 13.64 6.01 -20.83
CA ASN A 272 14.34 6.44 -19.62
C ASN A 272 13.84 7.79 -19.10
N SER A 273 13.60 8.76 -19.99
CA SER A 273 12.98 10.05 -19.61
C SER A 273 11.58 9.86 -19.04
N GLN A 274 10.76 9.03 -19.68
CA GLN A 274 9.40 8.72 -19.20
C GLN A 274 9.42 7.94 -17.88
N MET A 275 10.42 7.08 -17.65
CA MET A 275 10.58 6.38 -16.36
C MET A 275 10.89 7.36 -15.23
N ILE A 276 11.67 8.41 -15.50
CA ILE A 276 11.93 9.50 -14.53
C ILE A 276 10.64 10.26 -14.22
N GLU A 277 9.83 10.56 -15.23
CA GLU A 277 8.51 11.20 -15.06
C GLU A 277 7.57 10.33 -14.24
N ALA A 278 7.50 9.02 -14.55
CA ALA A 278 6.72 8.05 -13.79
C ALA A 278 7.18 7.99 -12.32
N ASN A 279 8.50 7.95 -12.06
CA ASN A 279 9.03 7.92 -10.71
C ASN A 279 8.74 9.23 -9.94
N ALA A 280 8.78 10.38 -10.62
CA ALA A 280 8.38 11.66 -10.03
C ALA A 280 6.87 11.71 -9.70
N ALA A 281 6.03 11.10 -10.55
CA ALA A 281 4.61 10.95 -10.29
C ALA A 281 4.35 10.08 -9.04
N VAL A 282 5.05 8.95 -8.90
CA VAL A 282 5.00 8.11 -7.68
C VAL A 282 5.44 8.91 -6.45
N GLY A 283 6.52 9.69 -6.54
CA GLY A 283 6.96 10.56 -5.44
C GLY A 283 5.89 11.58 -5.02
N THR A 284 5.13 12.11 -5.98
CA THR A 284 4.00 13.01 -5.70
C THR A 284 2.85 12.26 -5.01
N MET A 285 2.57 11.02 -5.41
CA MET A 285 1.58 10.16 -4.74
C MET A 285 2.00 9.86 -3.29
N GLN A 286 3.26 9.49 -3.06
CA GLN A 286 3.82 9.27 -1.73
C GLN A 286 3.66 10.50 -0.84
N SER A 287 4.08 11.67 -1.34
CA SER A 287 3.94 12.93 -0.61
C SER A 287 2.48 13.26 -0.29
N THR A 288 1.55 12.93 -1.18
CA THR A 288 0.11 13.14 -0.95
C THR A 288 -0.42 12.25 0.17
N VAL A 289 0.00 10.98 0.22
CA VAL A 289 -0.34 10.03 1.29
C VAL A 289 0.26 10.47 2.63
N GLU A 290 1.52 10.91 2.64
CA GLU A 290 2.20 11.44 3.83
C GLU A 290 1.50 12.67 4.41
N GLN A 291 1.07 13.60 3.55
CA GLN A 291 0.30 14.78 3.95
C GLN A 291 -1.07 14.39 4.52
N ALA A 292 -1.77 13.44 3.89
CA ALA A 292 -3.04 12.94 4.40
C ALA A 292 -2.87 12.27 5.78
N ASN A 293 -1.83 11.45 5.97
CA ASN A 293 -1.51 10.85 7.27
C ASN A 293 -1.20 11.90 8.35
N SER A 294 -0.46 12.96 7.99
CA SER A 294 -0.19 14.07 8.91
C SER A 294 -1.50 14.75 9.36
N PHE A 295 -2.43 14.97 8.44
CA PHE A 295 -3.74 15.54 8.76
C PHE A 295 -4.61 14.60 9.60
N ILE A 296 -4.62 13.30 9.29
CA ILE A 296 -5.31 12.28 10.09
C ILE A 296 -4.76 12.27 11.52
N SER A 297 -3.43 12.29 11.69
CA SER A 297 -2.80 12.32 13.01
C SER A 297 -3.20 13.57 13.83
N LEU A 298 -3.30 14.74 13.19
CA LEU A 298 -3.82 15.95 13.86
C LEU A 298 -5.27 15.77 14.33
N GLN A 299 -6.13 15.16 13.51
CA GLN A 299 -7.51 14.86 13.90
C GLN A 299 -7.58 13.86 15.05
N GLN A 300 -6.80 12.78 15.00
CA GLN A 300 -6.71 11.79 16.07
C GLN A 300 -6.26 12.43 17.40
N ASN A 301 -5.30 13.35 17.37
CA ASN A 301 -4.87 14.09 18.57
C ASN A 301 -6.00 14.96 19.16
N VAL A 302 -6.78 15.63 18.30
CA VAL A 302 -7.95 16.42 18.74
C VAL A 302 -9.03 15.52 19.32
N LEU A 303 -9.37 14.40 18.66
CA LEU A 303 -10.34 13.44 19.15
C LEU A 303 -9.90 12.82 20.48
N THR A 304 -8.62 12.45 20.61
CA THR A 304 -8.04 11.92 21.85
C THR A 304 -8.19 12.92 22.99
N THR A 305 -7.93 14.21 22.73
CA THR A 305 -8.10 15.27 23.72
C THR A 305 -9.57 15.42 24.14
N GLN A 306 -10.50 15.35 23.18
CA GLN A 306 -11.93 15.43 23.47
C GLN A 306 -12.44 14.21 24.25
N ILE A 307 -11.99 13.01 23.89
CA ILE A 307 -12.30 11.74 24.58
C ILE A 307 -11.78 11.82 26.01
N ASN A 308 -10.50 12.16 26.21
CA ASN A 308 -9.91 12.31 27.54
C ASN A 308 -10.63 13.37 28.38
N ALA A 309 -11.01 14.51 27.79
CA ALA A 309 -11.78 15.53 28.50
C ALA A 309 -13.18 15.05 28.98
N LYS A 310 -13.69 13.93 28.44
CA LYS A 310 -14.97 13.33 28.82
C LYS A 310 -14.83 12.09 29.67
N GLU A 311 -13.76 11.33 29.51
CA GLU A 311 -13.57 10.01 30.11
C GLU A 311 -12.52 9.99 31.23
N THR A 312 -11.58 10.93 31.25
CA THR A 312 -10.50 10.91 32.25
C THR A 312 -11.03 11.27 33.64
N VAL A 313 -10.66 10.46 34.62
CA VAL A 313 -10.89 10.72 36.04
C VAL A 313 -9.60 11.20 36.71
N ASP A 314 -9.72 12.05 37.74
CA ASP A 314 -8.56 12.45 38.55
C ASP A 314 -8.20 11.32 39.54
N PRO A 315 -7.03 10.68 39.41
CA PRO A 315 -6.63 9.57 40.28
C PRO A 315 -6.57 9.97 41.75
N TYR A 316 -6.28 11.23 42.08
CA TYR A 316 -6.25 11.69 43.47
C TYR A 316 -7.66 11.76 44.07
N VAL A 317 -8.63 12.21 43.28
CA VAL A 317 -10.04 12.25 43.70
C VAL A 317 -10.57 10.82 43.87
N VAL A 318 -10.29 9.93 42.91
CA VAL A 318 -10.71 8.53 42.98
C VAL A 318 -10.05 7.80 44.16
N ALA A 319 -8.75 7.96 44.38
CA ALA A 319 -8.06 7.39 45.53
C ALA A 319 -8.63 7.88 46.88
N THR A 320 -9.05 9.15 46.94
CA THR A 320 -9.72 9.69 48.13
C THR A 320 -11.09 9.05 48.34
N GLN A 321 -11.85 8.83 47.27
CA GLN A 321 -13.15 8.16 47.32
C GLN A 321 -13.04 6.68 47.70
N VAL A 322 -12.05 5.95 47.14
CA VAL A 322 -11.75 4.55 47.50
C VAL A 322 -11.46 4.44 49.00
N ASN A 323 -10.62 5.32 49.55
CA ASN A 323 -10.32 5.32 50.98
C ASN A 323 -11.56 5.62 51.84
N ALA A 324 -12.37 6.60 51.43
CA ALA A 324 -13.62 6.93 52.12
C ALA A 324 -14.61 5.75 52.13
N LEU A 325 -14.75 5.07 50.99
CA LEU A 325 -15.67 3.93 50.83
C LEU A 325 -15.18 2.69 51.57
N SER A 326 -13.87 2.44 51.59
CA SER A 326 -13.24 1.39 52.41
C SER A 326 -13.53 1.58 53.90
N ASN A 327 -13.39 2.82 54.39
CA ASN A 327 -13.72 3.17 55.77
C ASN A 327 -15.22 2.96 56.06
N GLN A 328 -16.11 3.36 55.13
CA GLN A 328 -17.55 3.16 55.26
C GLN A 328 -17.94 1.67 55.29
N LEU A 329 -17.30 0.84 54.48
CA LEU A 329 -17.48 -0.61 54.49
C LEU A 329 -17.05 -1.22 55.84
N GLN A 330 -15.90 -0.83 56.39
CA GLN A 330 -15.46 -1.29 57.72
C GLN A 330 -16.46 -0.92 58.81
N VAL A 331 -17.00 0.30 58.78
CA VAL A 331 -18.04 0.76 59.72
C VAL A 331 -19.33 -0.04 59.54
N ALA A 332 -19.77 -0.28 58.30
CA ALA A 332 -20.98 -1.05 58.02
C ALA A 332 -20.86 -2.52 58.47
N PHE A 333 -19.70 -3.14 58.29
CA PHE A 333 -19.43 -4.49 58.81
C PHE A 333 -19.42 -4.52 60.34
N SER A 334 -18.80 -3.53 60.99
CA SER A 334 -18.82 -3.36 62.45
C SER A 334 -20.25 -3.24 62.99
N LEU A 335 -21.08 -2.38 62.38
CA LEU A 335 -22.47 -2.17 62.78
C LEU A 335 -23.34 -3.42 62.55
N THR A 336 -23.14 -4.10 61.42
CA THR A 336 -23.83 -5.36 61.11
C THR A 336 -23.49 -6.43 62.16
N ALA A 337 -22.21 -6.55 62.55
CA ALA A 337 -21.78 -7.44 63.61
C ALA A 337 -22.39 -7.08 64.98
N GLN A 338 -22.54 -5.79 65.30
CA GLN A 338 -23.22 -5.34 66.53
C GLN A 338 -24.73 -5.66 66.52
N LEU A 339 -25.41 -5.48 65.40
CA LEU A 339 -26.83 -5.82 65.26
C LEU A 339 -27.09 -7.33 65.33
N HIS A 340 -26.20 -8.15 64.77
CA HIS A 340 -26.26 -9.61 64.93
C HIS A 340 -26.12 -10.04 66.40
N LYS A 341 -25.30 -9.32 67.20
CA LYS A 341 -25.16 -9.55 68.64
C LYS A 341 -26.37 -9.10 69.46
N LEU A 342 -27.21 -8.20 68.93
CA LEU A 342 -28.46 -7.73 69.53
C LEU A 342 -29.69 -8.54 69.12
N SER A 343 -29.52 -9.55 68.24
CA SER A 343 -30.63 -10.43 67.86
C SER A 343 -31.07 -11.28 69.06
N LEU A 344 -32.37 -11.54 69.14
CA LEU A 344 -33.13 -12.14 70.25
C LEU A 344 -32.49 -13.37 70.93
N VAL A 345 -31.53 -14.04 70.29
CA VAL A 345 -30.77 -15.19 70.82
C VAL A 345 -29.84 -14.82 71.97
N ASN A 346 -29.42 -13.56 72.12
CA ASN A 346 -28.64 -13.10 73.29
C ASN A 346 -29.51 -12.56 74.43
N PHE A 347 -30.84 -12.53 74.26
CA PHE A 347 -31.79 -12.03 75.27
C PHE A 347 -32.71 -13.14 75.83
N LEU A 348 -32.53 -14.39 75.37
CA LEU A 348 -33.09 -15.60 75.96
C LEU A 348 -31.95 -16.41 76.58
#